data_AF-A0A4Z2HBQ7-F1
#
_entry.id   AF-A0A4Z2HBQ7-F1
#
_cell.length_a   1.000
_cell.length_b   1.000
_cell.length_c   1.000
_cell.angle_alpha   90.00
_cell.angle_beta   90.00
_cell.angle_gamma   90.00
#
_symmetry.space_group_name_H-M   'P 1'
#
loop_
_entity.id
_entity.type
_entity.pdbx_description
1 polymer ?
#
loop_
_entity_poly.entity_id
_entity_poly.type
_entity_poly.pdbx_seq_one_letter_code
_entity_poly.pdbx_strand_id
1 'polypeptide(L)'
;MKDFHNAYLMTGNLVASIQRLPAVSVMTDINFPMKGRKGMVDWARNSEDKVVIPKGLFVSQSADMEGSPVFILGTVLYKTLGLMLPSPKNHTVVNSKVIAVTVRPEPKSTESHLEIELAHLANGTMNPYCALWDSTIITSGLLLCNDLCTLGTLGGGRSNSVGDVYSNSKLESEKGLLELMRTQTMH
;
A
#
# COMPACT_ATOMS: atom_id res chain seq x y z
N MET A 1 -11.89 -22.42 -15.13
CA MET A 1 -12.37 -22.21 -13.74
C MET A 1 -11.24 -22.38 -12.71
N LYS A 2 -9.98 -22.06 -13.06
CA LYS A 2 -8.82 -22.40 -12.24
C LYS A 2 -7.74 -21.32 -12.28
N ASP A 3 -8.16 -20.06 -12.27
CA ASP A 3 -7.25 -18.95 -12.55
C ASP A 3 -6.97 -18.04 -11.35
N PHE A 4 -7.83 -18.11 -10.32
CA PHE A 4 -7.60 -17.43 -9.04
C PHE A 4 -6.62 -18.23 -8.18
N HIS A 5 -5.44 -17.68 -7.95
CA HIS A 5 -4.45 -18.23 -7.05
C HIS A 5 -4.03 -17.16 -6.06
N ASN A 6 -3.99 -17.51 -4.78
CA ASN A 6 -3.64 -16.59 -3.71
C ASN A 6 -2.61 -17.24 -2.79
N ALA A 7 -1.35 -16.81 -2.90
CA ALA A 7 -0.25 -17.29 -2.08
C ALA A 7 0.09 -16.28 -0.99
N TYR A 8 0.32 -16.76 0.23
CA TYR A 8 0.75 -15.92 1.35
C TYR A 8 2.11 -16.39 1.85
N LEU A 9 3.00 -15.43 2.07
CA LEU A 9 4.26 -15.62 2.77
C LEU A 9 4.17 -14.88 4.11
N MET A 10 4.51 -15.57 5.19
CA MET A 10 4.41 -15.00 6.53
C MET A 10 5.69 -15.30 7.30
N THR A 11 6.29 -14.27 7.87
CA THR A 11 7.55 -14.36 8.62
C THR A 11 7.45 -13.55 9.92
N GLY A 12 8.54 -13.52 10.69
CA GLY A 12 8.63 -12.66 11.88
C GLY A 12 8.59 -11.16 11.58
N ASN A 13 8.97 -10.74 10.36
CA ASN A 13 9.20 -9.33 10.01
C ASN A 13 8.44 -8.82 8.78
N LEU A 14 7.82 -9.70 7.98
CA LEU A 14 6.94 -9.32 6.87
C LEU A 14 5.84 -10.34 6.63
N VAL A 15 4.71 -9.87 6.11
CA VAL A 15 3.67 -10.69 5.47
C VAL A 15 3.51 -10.21 4.04
N ALA A 16 3.44 -11.12 3.09
CA ALA A 16 3.20 -10.82 1.67
C ALA A 16 2.07 -11.69 1.11
N SER A 17 1.35 -11.16 0.14
CA SER A 17 0.33 -11.86 -0.64
C SER A 17 0.59 -11.64 -2.13
N ILE A 18 0.50 -12.71 -2.92
CA ILE A 18 0.57 -12.66 -4.38
C ILE A 18 -0.71 -13.31 -4.92
N GLN A 19 -1.48 -12.53 -5.68
CA GLN A 19 -2.76 -12.93 -6.21
C GLN A 19 -2.77 -12.86 -7.73
N ARG A 20 -3.15 -13.97 -8.38
CA ARG A 20 -3.49 -14.02 -9.81
C ARG A 20 -4.99 -13.78 -9.95
N LEU A 21 -5.35 -12.69 -10.61
CA LEU A 21 -6.70 -12.12 -10.64
C LEU A 21 -7.16 -11.93 -12.09
N PRO A 22 -7.98 -12.84 -12.65
CA PRO A 22 -8.71 -12.54 -13.87
C PRO A 22 -9.66 -11.36 -13.62
N ALA A 23 -9.66 -10.35 -14.50
CA ALA A 23 -10.42 -9.11 -14.31
C ALA A 23 -11.91 -9.36 -14.02
N VAL A 24 -12.53 -10.26 -14.78
CA VAL A 24 -13.94 -10.67 -14.61
C VAL A 24 -14.25 -11.33 -13.26
N SER A 25 -13.24 -11.80 -12.53
CA SER A 25 -13.41 -12.48 -11.25
C SER A 25 -13.31 -11.55 -10.05
N VAL A 26 -12.89 -10.28 -10.23
CA VAL A 26 -12.75 -9.33 -9.14
C VAL A 26 -14.06 -8.56 -8.93
N MET A 27 -14.94 -9.09 -8.08
CA MET A 27 -16.28 -8.52 -7.84
C MET A 27 -16.34 -7.55 -6.66
N THR A 28 -15.37 -7.61 -5.77
CA THR A 28 -15.29 -6.83 -4.52
C THR A 28 -13.89 -6.29 -4.30
N ASP A 29 -13.78 -5.27 -3.45
CA ASP A 29 -12.50 -4.72 -3.06
C ASP A 29 -11.68 -5.75 -2.28
N ILE A 30 -10.36 -5.69 -2.46
CA ILE A 30 -9.43 -6.64 -1.86
C ILE A 30 -8.81 -5.98 -0.64
N ASN A 31 -8.89 -6.65 0.51
CA ASN A 31 -8.34 -6.16 1.77
C ASN A 31 -7.05 -6.91 2.12
N PHE A 32 -6.01 -6.19 2.51
CA PHE A 32 -4.75 -6.77 2.96
C PHE A 32 -4.20 -6.06 4.22
N PRO A 33 -3.68 -6.80 5.21
CA PRO A 33 -3.71 -8.26 5.33
C PRO A 33 -5.14 -8.77 5.59
N MET A 34 -5.47 -9.96 5.08
CA MET A 34 -6.79 -10.56 5.30
C MET A 34 -7.02 -10.86 6.79
N LYS A 35 -8.01 -10.19 7.39
CA LYS A 35 -8.49 -10.51 8.74
C LYS A 35 -9.11 -11.90 8.77
N GLY A 36 -8.90 -12.64 9.85
CA GLY A 36 -9.52 -13.97 10.05
C GLY A 36 -8.86 -15.15 9.34
N ARG A 37 -7.78 -14.95 8.55
CA ARG A 37 -7.04 -16.07 7.94
C ARG A 37 -6.39 -16.94 9.03
N LYS A 38 -6.68 -18.24 9.04
CA LYS A 38 -6.00 -19.20 9.91
C LYS A 38 -4.53 -19.27 9.53
N GLY A 39 -3.63 -19.23 10.52
CA GLY A 39 -2.18 -19.24 10.30
C GLY A 39 -1.54 -17.86 10.04
N MET A 40 -2.33 -16.77 9.98
CA MET A 40 -1.77 -15.41 10.01
C MET A 40 -0.99 -15.17 11.30
N VAL A 41 0.24 -14.70 11.17
CA VAL A 41 1.13 -14.36 12.30
C VAL A 41 0.51 -13.26 13.17
N ASP A 42 0.66 -13.37 14.49
CA ASP A 42 -0.09 -12.56 15.45
C ASP A 42 0.12 -11.06 15.30
N TRP A 43 1.35 -10.62 15.02
CA TRP A 43 1.66 -9.21 14.85
C TRP A 43 0.94 -8.60 13.63
N ALA A 44 0.73 -9.37 12.56
CA ALA A 44 0.01 -8.92 11.38
C ALA A 44 -1.51 -9.05 11.56
N ARG A 45 -1.95 -10.12 12.25
CA ARG A 45 -3.36 -10.36 12.60
C ARG A 45 -3.94 -9.22 13.45
N ASN A 46 -3.18 -8.74 14.42
CA ASN A 46 -3.57 -7.68 15.35
C ASN A 46 -3.18 -6.29 14.85
N SER A 47 -2.67 -6.19 13.62
CA SER A 47 -2.28 -4.92 13.03
C SER A 47 -3.52 -4.09 12.71
N GLU A 48 -3.47 -2.81 13.06
CA GLU A 48 -4.44 -1.81 12.57
C GLU A 48 -4.08 -1.35 11.15
N ASP A 49 -2.83 -1.56 10.73
CA ASP A 49 -2.36 -1.25 9.37
C ASP A 49 -3.04 -2.14 8.32
N LYS A 50 -3.64 -1.52 7.30
CA LYS A 50 -4.30 -2.23 6.19
C LYS A 50 -4.29 -1.39 4.91
N VAL A 51 -4.51 -2.08 3.79
CA VAL A 51 -4.80 -1.49 2.48
C VAL A 51 -6.07 -2.11 1.90
N VAL A 52 -6.90 -1.27 1.28
CA VAL A 52 -8.07 -1.63 0.49
C VAL A 52 -7.76 -1.32 -0.98
N ILE A 53 -7.75 -2.35 -1.81
CA ILE A 53 -7.50 -2.26 -3.24
C ILE A 53 -8.86 -2.32 -3.95
N PRO A 54 -9.34 -1.22 -4.57
CA PRO A 54 -10.66 -1.20 -5.16
C PRO A 54 -10.71 -2.07 -6.40
N LYS A 55 -11.85 -2.76 -6.57
CA LYS A 55 -12.07 -3.62 -7.75
C LYS A 55 -11.97 -2.87 -9.08
N GLY A 56 -12.25 -1.56 -9.08
CA GLY A 56 -12.19 -0.69 -10.26
C GLY A 56 -10.79 -0.53 -10.87
N LEU A 57 -9.73 -0.97 -10.17
CA LEU A 57 -8.38 -1.08 -10.74
C LEU A 57 -8.26 -2.24 -11.74
N PHE A 58 -9.09 -3.28 -11.62
CA PHE A 58 -8.98 -4.51 -12.39
C PHE A 58 -9.99 -4.55 -13.56
N VAL A 59 -10.11 -3.45 -14.31
CA VAL A 59 -11.03 -3.35 -15.45
C VAL A 59 -10.28 -3.51 -16.77
N SER A 60 -10.85 -4.29 -17.70
CA SER A 60 -10.34 -4.40 -19.07
C SER A 60 -10.77 -3.19 -19.90
N GLN A 61 -9.83 -2.40 -20.42
CA GLN A 61 -10.13 -1.28 -21.32
C GLN A 61 -9.88 -1.59 -22.81
N SER A 62 -9.28 -2.75 -23.14
CA SER A 62 -9.01 -3.13 -24.53
C SER A 62 -10.10 -4.05 -25.06
N ALA A 63 -10.85 -3.59 -26.06
CA ALA A 63 -11.75 -4.42 -26.88
C ALA A 63 -10.99 -5.40 -27.80
N ASP A 64 -9.66 -5.23 -27.91
CA ASP A 64 -8.81 -5.92 -28.91
C ASP A 64 -8.04 -7.13 -28.37
N MET A 65 -8.27 -7.53 -27.12
CA MET A 65 -7.65 -8.72 -26.54
C MET A 65 -8.71 -9.82 -26.45
N GLU A 66 -8.50 -10.90 -27.19
CA GLU A 66 -9.34 -12.10 -27.17
C GLU A 66 -9.17 -12.80 -25.80
N GLY A 67 -9.88 -12.29 -24.77
CA GLY A 67 -9.84 -12.78 -23.40
C GLY A 67 -9.84 -11.67 -22.34
N SER A 68 -10.39 -11.98 -21.15
CA SER A 68 -10.30 -11.07 -19.99
C SER A 68 -8.85 -10.98 -19.49
N PRO A 69 -8.28 -9.79 -19.27
CA PRO A 69 -6.90 -9.65 -18.79
C PRO A 69 -6.75 -10.29 -17.41
N VAL A 70 -5.57 -10.86 -17.17
CA VAL A 70 -5.20 -11.42 -15.87
C VAL A 70 -4.20 -10.49 -15.21
N PHE A 71 -4.55 -9.99 -14.03
CA PHE A 71 -3.72 -9.15 -13.20
C PHE A 71 -2.96 -9.98 -12.16
N ILE A 72 -1.78 -9.51 -11.79
CA ILE A 72 -0.99 -9.99 -10.67
C ILE A 72 -0.96 -8.85 -9.65
N LEU A 73 -1.57 -9.10 -8.49
CA LEU A 73 -1.55 -8.19 -7.35
C LEU A 73 -0.54 -8.73 -6.32
N GLY A 74 0.50 -7.95 -6.04
CA GLY A 74 1.41 -8.17 -4.93
C GLY A 74 1.15 -7.16 -3.83
N THR A 75 1.04 -7.61 -2.58
CA THR A 75 0.94 -6.74 -1.41
C THR A 75 1.86 -7.21 -0.30
N VAL A 76 2.55 -6.29 0.37
CA VAL A 76 3.47 -6.60 1.47
C VAL A 76 3.22 -5.66 2.64
N LEU A 77 3.21 -6.21 3.86
CA LEU A 77 3.24 -5.45 5.10
C LEU A 77 4.56 -5.77 5.80
N TYR A 78 5.41 -4.76 5.97
CA TYR A 78 6.66 -4.87 6.69
C TYR A 78 6.48 -4.42 8.14
N LYS A 79 6.90 -5.26 9.08
CA LYS A 79 6.81 -4.98 10.51
C LYS A 79 7.80 -3.91 10.96
N THR A 80 9.03 -3.98 10.47
CA THR A 80 10.17 -3.22 11.02
C THR A 80 10.95 -2.42 9.98
N LEU A 81 10.57 -2.47 8.70
CA LEU A 81 11.31 -1.78 7.64
C LEU A 81 11.43 -0.28 7.89
N GLY A 82 10.38 0.36 8.40
CA GLY A 82 10.38 1.80 8.72
C GLY A 82 11.46 2.22 9.73
N LEU A 83 11.97 1.31 10.55
CA LEU A 83 13.06 1.60 11.49
C LEU A 83 14.44 1.69 10.80
N MET A 84 14.56 1.18 9.58
CA MET A 84 15.80 1.17 8.80
C MET A 84 15.78 2.17 7.65
N LEU A 85 14.61 2.74 7.33
CA LEU A 85 14.49 3.71 6.26
C LEU A 85 15.07 5.06 6.71
N PRO A 86 15.76 5.77 5.80
CA PRO A 86 16.24 7.12 6.09
C PRO A 86 15.07 8.06 6.39
N SER A 87 15.37 9.23 6.94
CA SER A 87 14.33 10.23 7.12
C SER A 87 14.12 11.05 5.85
N PRO A 88 12.87 11.29 5.39
CA PRO A 88 12.62 12.14 4.22
C PRO A 88 12.93 13.63 4.46
N LYS A 89 12.93 14.09 5.73
CA LYS A 89 13.23 15.47 6.11
C LYS A 89 14.03 15.54 7.40
N ASN A 90 14.83 16.59 7.55
CA ASN A 90 15.50 16.89 8.83
C ASN A 90 14.48 16.90 9.99
N HIS A 91 14.87 16.30 11.12
CA HIS A 91 14.04 16.17 12.32
C HIS A 91 12.72 15.42 12.13
N THR A 92 12.63 14.54 11.12
CA THR A 92 11.47 13.66 10.97
C THR A 92 11.84 12.18 11.12
N VAL A 93 10.87 11.33 11.42
CA VAL A 93 11.04 9.87 11.57
C VAL A 93 9.85 9.14 10.96
N VAL A 94 10.11 7.96 10.38
CA VAL A 94 9.02 7.05 9.96
C VAL A 94 8.34 6.51 11.22
N ASN A 95 7.07 6.84 11.40
CA ASN A 95 6.29 6.48 12.59
C ASN A 95 5.11 5.57 12.24
N SER A 96 5.37 4.55 11.44
CA SER A 96 4.38 3.54 11.01
C SER A 96 5.08 2.28 10.50
N LYS A 97 4.30 1.21 10.29
CA LYS A 97 4.73 0.09 9.43
C LYS A 97 4.77 0.55 7.97
N VAL A 98 5.40 -0.24 7.10
CA VAL A 98 5.48 0.04 5.66
C VAL A 98 4.58 -0.93 4.91
N ILE A 99 3.73 -0.41 4.02
CA ILE A 99 2.91 -1.22 3.11
C ILE A 99 3.41 -1.03 1.69
N ALA A 100 3.56 -2.13 0.96
CA ALA A 100 3.87 -2.12 -0.45
C ALA A 100 2.74 -2.75 -1.27
N VAL A 101 2.41 -2.17 -2.44
CA VAL A 101 1.41 -2.66 -3.38
C VAL A 101 1.97 -2.61 -4.80
N THR A 102 1.75 -3.66 -5.58
CA THR A 102 2.08 -3.71 -7.00
C THR A 102 0.97 -4.40 -7.77
N VAL A 103 0.60 -3.85 -8.93
CA VAL A 103 -0.39 -4.44 -9.85
C VAL A 103 0.23 -4.51 -11.24
N ARG A 104 0.22 -5.70 -11.84
CA ARG A 104 0.71 -5.92 -13.21
C ARG A 104 -0.32 -6.70 -14.05
N PRO A 105 -0.56 -6.35 -15.33
CA PRO A 105 -0.10 -5.14 -16.00
C PRO A 105 -0.63 -3.88 -15.29
N GLU A 106 -0.01 -2.74 -15.58
CA GLU A 106 -0.37 -1.48 -14.94
C GLU A 106 -1.85 -1.15 -15.18
N PRO A 107 -2.65 -0.87 -14.12
CA PRO A 107 -4.04 -0.56 -14.26
C PRO A 107 -4.22 0.81 -14.90
N LYS A 108 -5.02 0.90 -15.97
CA LYS A 108 -5.29 2.14 -16.71
C LYS A 108 -6.37 3.03 -16.08
N SER A 109 -6.91 2.65 -14.91
CA SER A 109 -8.06 3.33 -14.28
C SER A 109 -7.60 4.55 -13.48
N THR A 110 -7.98 5.75 -13.94
CA THR A 110 -7.65 7.04 -13.29
C THR A 110 -8.66 7.48 -12.24
N GLU A 111 -9.69 6.68 -11.95
CA GLU A 111 -10.77 7.03 -11.02
C GLU A 111 -10.83 6.10 -9.80
N SER A 112 -9.89 5.16 -9.68
CA SER A 112 -9.86 4.15 -8.61
C SER A 112 -8.61 4.29 -7.74
N HIS A 113 -8.84 4.22 -6.44
CA HIS A 113 -7.96 4.71 -5.39
C HIS A 113 -7.71 3.60 -4.32
N LEU A 114 -6.44 3.18 -4.05
CA LEU A 114 -6.00 2.31 -2.92
C LEU A 114 -6.07 2.93 -1.50
N GLU A 115 -7.07 2.64 -0.69
CA GLU A 115 -7.16 3.24 0.66
C GLU A 115 -6.15 2.58 1.62
N ILE A 116 -5.24 3.36 2.23
CA ILE A 116 -4.22 2.83 3.15
C ILE A 116 -4.39 3.47 4.52
N GLU A 117 -4.50 2.62 5.55
CA GLU A 117 -4.54 3.03 6.95
C GLU A 117 -3.25 2.56 7.63
N LEU A 118 -2.56 3.48 8.31
CA LEU A 118 -1.32 3.21 9.04
C LEU A 118 -1.40 3.73 10.48
N ALA A 119 -1.13 2.85 11.44
CA ALA A 119 -1.09 3.16 12.86
C ALA A 119 0.24 3.81 13.27
N HIS A 120 0.21 4.61 14.34
CA HIS A 120 1.41 5.17 14.93
C HIS A 120 2.21 4.08 15.67
N LEU A 121 3.52 4.08 15.52
CA LEU A 121 4.40 3.25 16.35
C LEU A 121 4.72 3.92 17.70
N ALA A 122 4.82 5.25 17.70
CA ALA A 122 5.13 6.08 18.86
C ALA A 122 4.13 7.24 19.03
N ASN A 123 3.85 7.59 20.28
CA ASN A 123 3.04 8.75 20.66
C ASN A 123 3.90 10.02 20.80
N GLY A 124 3.28 11.20 20.93
CA GLY A 124 3.99 12.46 21.24
C GLY A 124 4.61 13.18 20.04
N THR A 125 4.19 12.82 18.85
CA THR A 125 4.64 13.35 17.55
C THR A 125 3.66 14.37 16.98
N MET A 126 4.14 15.33 16.19
CA MET A 126 3.31 16.37 15.56
C MET A 126 3.38 16.30 14.03
N ASN A 127 2.35 16.84 13.37
CA ASN A 127 2.29 17.06 11.91
C ASN A 127 2.61 15.81 11.06
N PRO A 128 1.84 14.73 11.20
CA PRO A 128 2.02 13.56 10.36
C PRO A 128 1.84 13.86 8.88
N TYR A 129 2.61 13.16 8.05
CA TYR A 129 2.46 13.19 6.60
C TYR A 129 2.80 11.82 5.99
N CYS A 130 2.33 11.58 4.77
CA CYS A 130 2.63 10.37 4.02
C CYS A 130 3.90 10.56 3.18
N ALA A 131 4.67 9.49 3.04
CA ALA A 131 5.87 9.44 2.20
C ALA A 131 5.85 8.17 1.34
N LEU A 132 6.34 8.30 0.12
CA LEU A 132 6.47 7.22 -0.84
C LEU A 132 7.95 6.92 -1.09
N TRP A 133 8.25 5.65 -1.36
CA TRP A 133 9.57 5.28 -1.85
C TRP A 133 9.70 5.52 -3.35
N ASP A 134 10.71 6.29 -3.75
CA ASP A 134 11.13 6.47 -5.13
C ASP A 134 12.45 5.75 -5.41
N SER A 135 12.35 4.69 -6.21
CA SER A 135 13.50 3.88 -6.64
C SER A 135 14.52 4.61 -7.53
N THR A 136 14.18 5.78 -8.07
CA THR A 136 15.05 6.56 -8.95
C THR A 136 16.03 7.45 -8.17
N ILE A 137 15.77 7.74 -6.89
CA ILE A 137 16.57 8.64 -6.06
C ILE A 137 17.47 7.83 -5.12
N ILE A 138 18.74 7.68 -5.51
CA ILE A 138 19.75 6.84 -4.82
C ILE A 138 20.16 7.40 -3.45
N THR A 139 19.98 8.70 -3.21
CA THR A 139 20.56 9.41 -2.04
C THR A 139 19.66 9.51 -0.81
N SER A 140 18.33 9.36 -0.95
CA SER A 140 17.40 9.38 0.19
C SER A 140 16.15 8.52 0.02
N GLY A 141 15.84 8.04 -1.19
CA GLY A 141 14.76 7.10 -1.52
C GLY A 141 13.33 7.48 -1.14
N LEU A 142 13.11 8.48 -0.29
CA LEU A 142 11.80 8.89 0.21
C LEU A 142 11.43 10.25 -0.33
N LEU A 143 10.28 10.28 -1.01
CA LEU A 143 9.64 11.50 -1.46
C LEU A 143 8.46 11.84 -0.56
N LEU A 144 8.27 13.14 -0.34
CA LEU A 144 7.02 13.65 0.20
C LEU A 144 5.92 13.37 -0.81
N CYS A 145 4.76 12.95 -0.32
CA CYS A 145 3.58 12.72 -1.14
C CYS A 145 2.92 14.05 -1.60
N ASN A 146 3.71 15.10 -1.87
CA ASN A 146 3.23 16.43 -2.25
C ASN A 146 2.68 16.38 -3.67
N ASP A 147 1.39 16.11 -3.81
CA ASP A 147 0.71 15.79 -5.08
C ASP A 147 0.60 14.28 -5.38
N LEU A 148 0.75 13.38 -4.38
CA LEU A 148 0.56 11.91 -4.53
C LEU A 148 -0.16 11.18 -3.36
N CYS A 149 -0.41 11.83 -2.22
CA CYS A 149 -1.31 11.32 -1.17
C CYS A 149 -2.00 12.47 -0.41
N THR A 150 -3.31 12.38 -0.14
CA THR A 150 -3.97 13.33 0.79
C THR A 150 -4.04 12.73 2.18
N LEU A 151 -3.97 13.52 3.24
CA LEU A 151 -4.07 13.04 4.62
C LEU A 151 -5.41 13.45 5.23
N GLY A 152 -6.23 12.50 5.68
CA GLY A 152 -7.45 12.73 6.44
C GLY A 152 -7.40 12.14 7.84
N THR A 153 -8.02 12.81 8.81
CA THR A 153 -7.97 12.48 10.24
C THR A 153 -9.26 11.77 10.68
N LEU A 154 -9.14 10.60 11.32
CA LEU A 154 -10.24 9.98 12.08
C LEU A 154 -9.99 10.23 13.58
N GLY A 155 -10.95 10.87 14.26
CA GLY A 155 -10.75 11.48 15.59
C GLY A 155 -10.44 10.54 16.76
N GLY A 156 -10.14 11.14 17.93
CA GLY A 156 -10.00 10.45 19.23
C GLY A 156 -8.56 10.22 19.72
N GLY A 157 -7.66 11.20 19.61
CA GLY A 157 -6.21 11.00 19.91
C GLY A 157 -5.52 10.03 18.94
N ARG A 158 -6.28 9.56 17.96
CA ARG A 158 -5.89 8.81 16.78
C ARG A 158 -5.64 9.83 15.69
N SER A 159 -4.63 9.62 14.89
CA SER A 159 -4.63 10.15 13.54
C SER A 159 -4.66 8.94 12.63
N ASN A 160 -5.79 8.73 11.97
CA ASN A 160 -5.71 8.04 10.69
C ASN A 160 -4.87 8.91 9.77
N SER A 161 -4.08 8.26 8.96
CA SER A 161 -3.84 8.77 7.63
C SER A 161 -4.97 8.14 6.82
N VAL A 162 -6.08 8.85 6.61
CA VAL A 162 -6.87 8.58 5.41
C VAL A 162 -5.97 9.11 4.30
N GLY A 163 -5.22 8.22 3.66
CA GLY A 163 -4.76 8.54 2.32
C GLY A 163 -6.00 8.86 1.50
N ASP A 164 -6.22 10.06 0.97
CA ASP A 164 -6.65 10.00 -0.43
C ASP A 164 -5.46 9.35 -1.08
N VAL A 165 -5.68 8.13 -1.46
CA VAL A 165 -4.98 7.54 -2.56
C VAL A 165 -4.93 8.60 -3.62
N TYR A 166 -3.77 8.89 -4.17
CA TYR A 166 -3.83 9.48 -5.49
C TYR A 166 -4.36 8.40 -6.40
N SER A 167 -5.54 8.68 -6.93
CA SER A 167 -5.79 8.36 -8.31
C SER A 167 -4.70 9.11 -9.03
N ASN A 168 -3.78 8.31 -9.53
CA ASN A 168 -3.42 8.41 -10.92
C ASN A 168 -3.09 9.83 -11.37
N SER A 169 -1.87 10.26 -11.09
CA SER A 169 -1.10 10.87 -12.16
C SER A 169 0.34 10.45 -12.00
N LYS A 170 0.73 9.48 -12.83
CA LYS A 170 2.09 8.95 -12.99
C LYS A 170 2.67 8.21 -11.79
N LEU A 171 2.28 6.95 -11.68
CA LEU A 171 3.18 5.91 -11.17
C LEU A 171 4.22 5.58 -12.27
N GLU A 172 4.96 6.59 -12.74
CA GLU A 172 6.18 6.40 -13.54
C GLU A 172 7.32 5.95 -12.61
N SER A 173 7.11 4.85 -11.88
CA SER A 173 8.22 3.96 -11.59
C SER A 173 8.22 2.96 -12.73
N GLU A 174 9.31 2.90 -13.50
CA GLU A 174 9.56 1.87 -14.52
C GLU A 174 9.41 0.42 -13.99
N LYS A 175 9.06 0.22 -12.71
CA LYS A 175 8.98 -1.06 -12.00
C LYS A 175 7.65 -1.33 -11.27
N GLY A 176 6.68 -0.40 -11.22
CA GLY A 176 5.30 -0.66 -10.79
C GLY A 176 5.08 -1.14 -9.34
N LEU A 177 5.97 -0.77 -8.40
CA LEU A 177 5.83 -1.05 -6.97
C LEU A 177 5.66 0.26 -6.20
N LEU A 178 4.57 0.38 -5.44
CA LEU A 178 4.28 1.49 -4.56
C LEU A 178 4.60 1.09 -3.12
N GLU A 179 5.58 1.71 -2.47
CA GLU A 179 5.86 1.51 -1.04
C GLU A 179 5.48 2.78 -0.28
N LEU A 180 4.48 2.69 0.59
CA LEU A 180 3.95 3.80 1.37
C LEU A 180 4.29 3.63 2.86
N MET A 181 4.70 4.74 3.46
CA MET A 181 4.89 4.86 4.89
C MET A 181 4.46 6.23 5.38
N ARG A 182 4.31 6.36 6.69
CA ARG A 182 4.01 7.61 7.37
C ARG A 182 5.22 8.13 8.12
N THR A 183 5.47 9.42 7.98
CA THR A 183 6.57 10.14 8.63
C THR A 183 6.02 11.30 9.46
N GLN A 184 6.69 11.65 10.55
CA GLN A 184 6.29 12.69 11.51
C GLN A 184 7.50 13.47 12.03
N THR A 185 7.28 14.71 12.50
CA THR A 185 8.33 15.57 13.06
C THR A 185 8.59 15.25 14.53
N MET A 186 9.87 15.21 14.92
CA MET A 186 10.37 15.02 16.28
C MET A 186 10.48 16.37 17.02
N HIS A 187 10.36 16.35 18.34
CA HIS A 187 10.70 17.50 19.20
C HIS A 187 12.19 17.84 19.17
#